data_AF-A0A936ZYP2-F1
#
_entry.id   AF-A0A936ZYP2-F1
#
_cell.length_a   1.000
_cell.length_b   1.000
_cell.length_c   1.000
_cell.angle_alpha   90.00
_cell.angle_beta   90.00
_cell.angle_gamma   90.00
#
_symmetry.space_group_name_H-M   'P 1'
#
loop_
_entity.id
_entity.type
_entity.pdbx_description
1 polymer ?
#
loop_
_entity_poly.entity_id
_entity_poly.type
_entity_poly.pdbx_seq_one_letter_code
_entity_poly.pdbx_strand_id
1 'polypeptide(L)'
;MKRLLKAALARAGWELARTSDRDAQALADLTPADRQIIQRVSPFTMTSLERRASLIGAVDHIVKHRIAGDIVECGVWRGGSMMAIAFALMARGDTSRHLYLYDTFEGMSEPTEHDKALSGELAQTQLQRTDREHPLWAVAGLDDVKANLASTGYPADRIHYVQGKVEDTIPATLPKQIALLRLDTDWYESTRHELQHLYPLLAKHGPLIIDDYGHWQGARQAVDEYFANAAEPVFLHRVDYTARLHIKA
;
A
#
# COMPACT_ATOMS: atom_id res chain seq x y z
N MET A 1 15.37 -15.48 -36.44
CA MET A 1 14.36 -16.16 -35.59
C MET A 1 13.64 -15.22 -34.62
N LYS A 2 14.33 -14.52 -33.69
CA LYS A 2 13.68 -13.61 -32.70
C LYS A 2 12.79 -12.51 -33.32
N ARG A 3 13.19 -11.90 -34.44
CA ARG A 3 12.42 -10.84 -35.12
C ARG A 3 11.12 -11.35 -35.75
N LEU A 4 11.15 -12.56 -36.33
CA LEU A 4 9.98 -13.21 -36.92
C LEU A 4 8.99 -13.66 -35.83
N LEU A 5 9.49 -14.21 -34.72
CA LEU A 5 8.67 -14.57 -33.56
C LEU A 5 8.01 -13.34 -32.94
N LYS A 6 8.76 -12.25 -32.71
CA LYS A 6 8.21 -11.00 -32.15
C LYS A 6 7.13 -10.41 -33.07
N ALA A 7 7.32 -10.45 -34.39
CA ALA A 7 6.32 -9.97 -35.35
C ALA A 7 5.05 -10.86 -35.40
N ALA A 8 5.21 -12.18 -35.31
CA ALA A 8 4.08 -13.11 -35.26
C ALA A 8 3.26 -12.93 -33.97
N LEU A 9 3.95 -12.82 -32.83
CA LEU A 9 3.33 -12.53 -31.53
C LEU A 9 2.60 -11.18 -31.56
N ALA A 10 3.24 -10.12 -32.07
CA ALA A 10 2.63 -8.80 -32.15
C ALA A 10 1.37 -8.79 -33.02
N ARG A 11 1.35 -9.52 -34.15
CA ARG A 11 0.14 -9.67 -34.99
C ARG A 11 -1.00 -10.40 -34.29
N ALA A 12 -0.68 -11.29 -33.35
CA ALA A 12 -1.66 -11.97 -32.52
C ALA A 12 -2.00 -11.18 -31.22
N GLY A 13 -1.54 -9.92 -31.10
CA GLY A 13 -1.81 -9.06 -29.94
C GLY A 13 -0.86 -9.24 -28.75
N TRP A 14 0.23 -10.02 -28.92
CA TRP A 14 1.19 -10.31 -27.86
C TRP A 14 2.47 -9.48 -28.01
N GLU A 15 2.92 -8.87 -26.91
CA GLU A 15 4.21 -8.19 -26.85
C GLU A 15 5.25 -9.03 -26.11
N LEU A 16 6.39 -9.29 -26.77
CA LEU A 16 7.56 -9.89 -26.14
C LEU A 16 8.58 -8.81 -25.74
N ALA A 17 8.75 -8.63 -24.44
CA ALA A 17 9.77 -7.80 -23.81
C ALA A 17 10.51 -8.62 -22.73
N ARG A 18 11.76 -8.26 -22.44
CA ARG A 18 12.43 -8.84 -21.26
C ARG A 18 11.83 -8.23 -20.01
N THR A 19 11.70 -9.02 -18.96
CA THR A 19 11.28 -8.53 -17.63
C THR A 19 12.19 -7.41 -17.16
N SER A 20 13.51 -7.56 -17.32
CA SER A 20 14.50 -6.52 -17.00
C SER A 20 14.25 -5.18 -17.70
N ASP A 21 13.75 -5.21 -18.94
CA ASP A 21 13.50 -3.99 -19.71
C ASP A 21 12.23 -3.29 -19.19
N ARG A 22 11.21 -4.07 -18.81
CA ARG A 22 9.98 -3.55 -18.18
C ARG A 22 10.27 -2.96 -16.80
N ASP A 23 11.05 -3.66 -15.98
CA ASP A 23 11.44 -3.19 -14.65
C ASP A 23 12.28 -1.91 -14.75
N ALA A 24 13.21 -1.85 -15.71
CA ALA A 24 14.00 -0.64 -15.95
C ALA A 24 13.13 0.54 -16.40
N GLN A 25 12.11 0.29 -17.23
CA GLN A 25 11.16 1.30 -17.65
C GLN A 25 10.28 1.79 -16.49
N ALA A 26 9.80 0.88 -15.63
CA ALA A 26 8.97 1.21 -14.47
C ALA A 26 9.70 2.05 -13.42
N LEU A 27 11.04 2.01 -13.39
CA LEU A 27 11.89 2.70 -12.41
C LEU A 27 12.81 3.76 -13.05
N ALA A 28 12.46 4.24 -14.25
CA ALA A 28 13.34 5.07 -15.08
C ALA A 28 13.59 6.46 -14.47
N ASP A 29 12.64 6.98 -13.71
CA ASP A 29 12.66 8.29 -13.04
C ASP A 29 13.33 8.24 -11.65
N LEU A 30 13.57 7.05 -11.10
CA LEU A 30 14.14 6.89 -9.76
C LEU A 30 15.66 7.06 -9.71
N THR A 31 16.17 7.44 -8.54
CA THR A 31 17.61 7.46 -8.28
C THR A 31 18.16 6.03 -8.07
N PRO A 32 19.49 5.81 -8.20
CA PRO A 32 20.09 4.52 -7.86
C PRO A 32 19.81 4.08 -6.41
N ALA A 33 19.77 5.02 -5.46
CA ALA A 33 19.48 4.75 -4.07
C ALA A 33 18.03 4.27 -3.88
N ASP A 34 17.06 4.91 -4.53
CA ASP A 34 15.66 4.51 -4.45
C ASP A 34 15.41 3.15 -5.12
N ARG A 35 16.09 2.87 -6.24
CA ARG A 35 16.06 1.52 -6.84
C ARG A 35 16.59 0.45 -5.89
N GLN A 36 17.62 0.75 -5.11
CA GLN A 36 18.14 -0.16 -4.11
C GLN A 36 17.14 -0.41 -2.97
N ILE A 37 16.43 0.64 -2.53
CA ILE A 37 15.34 0.49 -1.54
C ILE A 37 14.28 -0.47 -2.10
N ILE A 38 13.79 -0.23 -3.32
CA ILE A 38 12.80 -1.06 -3.98
C ILE A 38 13.24 -2.52 -4.05
N GLN A 39 14.48 -2.78 -4.49
CA GLN A 39 15.02 -4.13 -4.58
C GLN A 39 15.13 -4.81 -3.21
N ARG A 40 15.54 -4.06 -2.18
CA ARG A 40 15.74 -4.57 -0.82
C ARG A 40 14.44 -5.01 -0.16
N VAL A 41 13.33 -4.32 -0.46
CA VAL A 41 12.03 -4.63 0.15
C VAL A 41 11.21 -5.67 -0.63
N SER A 42 11.57 -5.97 -1.88
CA SER A 42 10.83 -6.92 -2.75
C SER A 42 10.45 -8.25 -2.09
N PRO A 43 11.27 -8.89 -1.24
CA PRO A 43 10.88 -10.14 -0.56
C PRO A 43 9.78 -10.00 0.50
N PHE A 44 9.47 -8.76 0.91
CA PHE A 44 8.62 -8.43 2.05
C PHE A 44 7.35 -7.66 1.65
N THR A 45 7.10 -7.45 0.36
CA THR A 45 5.86 -6.82 -0.13
C THR A 45 5.37 -7.47 -1.43
N MET A 46 4.05 -7.53 -1.61
CA MET A 46 3.40 -7.98 -2.85
C MET A 46 3.09 -6.82 -3.80
N THR A 47 3.46 -5.60 -3.42
CA THR A 47 3.21 -4.39 -4.21
C THR A 47 3.98 -4.39 -5.54
N SER A 48 3.49 -3.65 -6.52
CA SER A 48 4.17 -3.49 -7.81
C SER A 48 5.40 -2.57 -7.69
N LEU A 49 6.23 -2.53 -8.73
CA LEU A 49 7.35 -1.59 -8.77
C LEU A 49 6.84 -0.14 -8.76
N GLU A 50 5.74 0.12 -9.46
CA GLU A 50 5.05 1.40 -9.57
C GLU A 50 4.48 1.86 -8.23
N ARG A 51 3.88 0.94 -7.45
CA ARG A 51 3.39 1.24 -6.09
C ARG A 51 4.53 1.58 -5.14
N ARG A 52 5.64 0.81 -5.16
CA ARG A 52 6.82 1.12 -4.34
C ARG A 52 7.47 2.45 -4.74
N ALA A 53 7.58 2.73 -6.04
CA ALA A 53 8.09 3.99 -6.56
C ALA A 53 7.22 5.18 -6.11
N SER A 54 5.90 5.04 -6.22
CA SER A 54 4.93 6.05 -5.77
C SER A 54 5.01 6.28 -4.26
N LEU A 55 5.24 5.23 -3.47
CA LEU A 55 5.41 5.33 -2.02
C LEU A 55 6.67 6.11 -1.64
N ILE A 56 7.79 5.86 -2.32
CA ILE A 56 9.02 6.64 -2.13
C ILE A 56 8.80 8.10 -2.55
N GLY A 57 8.13 8.34 -3.67
CA GLY A 57 7.76 9.70 -4.11
C GLY A 57 6.84 10.43 -3.12
N ALA A 58 5.94 9.72 -2.44
CA ALA A 58 5.11 10.26 -1.37
C ALA A 58 5.96 10.69 -0.16
N VAL A 59 6.95 9.89 0.23
CA VAL A 59 7.93 10.27 1.27
C VAL A 59 8.74 11.49 0.85
N ASP A 60 9.22 11.54 -0.39
CA ASP A 60 9.93 12.71 -0.94
C ASP A 60 9.10 13.98 -0.84
N HIS A 61 7.83 13.90 -1.26
CA HIS A 61 6.88 15.01 -1.15
C HIS A 61 6.74 15.49 0.30
N ILE A 62 6.51 14.57 1.23
CA ILE A 62 6.34 14.87 2.66
C ILE A 62 7.57 15.57 3.24
N VAL A 63 8.78 15.04 3.00
CA VAL A 63 10.01 15.61 3.54
C VAL A 63 10.30 16.96 2.89
N LYS A 64 10.23 17.06 1.56
CA LYS A 64 10.51 18.28 0.80
C LYS A 64 9.59 19.44 1.21
N HIS A 65 8.32 19.14 1.43
CA HIS A 65 7.31 20.15 1.78
C HIS A 65 7.10 20.29 3.28
N ARG A 66 7.86 19.57 4.10
CA ARG A 66 7.79 19.59 5.58
C ARG A 66 6.36 19.37 6.09
N ILE A 67 5.64 18.45 5.47
CA ILE A 67 4.29 18.09 5.88
C ILE A 67 4.40 17.43 7.26
N ALA A 68 3.72 18.00 8.25
CA ALA A 68 3.75 17.50 9.62
C ALA A 68 2.87 16.26 9.78
N GLY A 69 3.24 15.39 10.73
CA GLY A 69 2.48 14.19 11.07
C GLY A 69 3.25 12.90 10.86
N ASP A 70 2.62 11.82 11.32
CA ASP A 70 3.14 10.47 11.35
C ASP A 70 2.79 9.71 10.06
N ILE A 71 3.38 8.53 9.88
CA ILE A 71 3.09 7.64 8.76
C ILE A 71 2.16 6.54 9.25
N VAL A 72 1.11 6.27 8.49
CA VAL A 72 0.15 5.20 8.79
C VAL A 72 0.03 4.26 7.61
N GLU A 73 0.11 2.96 7.89
CA GLU A 73 -0.29 1.90 6.98
C GLU A 73 -1.26 0.96 7.70
N CYS A 74 -2.38 0.68 7.04
CA CYS A 74 -3.38 -0.29 7.46
C CYS A 74 -3.33 -1.48 6.49
N GLY A 75 -3.05 -2.67 7.02
CA GLY A 75 -2.67 -3.84 6.24
C GLY A 75 -1.20 -3.74 5.80
N VAL A 76 -0.31 -4.43 6.50
CA VAL A 76 1.14 -4.33 6.32
C VAL A 76 1.78 -5.63 5.83
N TRP A 77 1.11 -6.77 5.98
CA TRP A 77 1.65 -8.09 5.67
C TRP A 77 3.03 -8.29 6.32
N ARG A 78 4.08 -8.58 5.53
CA ARG A 78 5.47 -8.73 6.00
C ARG A 78 6.18 -7.40 6.28
N GLY A 79 5.51 -6.27 6.10
CA GLY A 79 5.99 -4.93 6.40
C GLY A 79 6.81 -4.25 5.30
N GLY A 80 6.92 -4.83 4.10
CA GLY A 80 7.83 -4.32 3.07
C GLY A 80 7.56 -2.89 2.58
N SER A 81 6.29 -2.47 2.55
CA SER A 81 5.92 -1.07 2.23
C SER A 81 6.41 -0.11 3.34
N MET A 82 6.18 -0.46 4.61
CA MET A 82 6.71 0.29 5.76
C MET A 82 8.24 0.27 5.84
N MET A 83 8.90 -0.83 5.45
CA MET A 83 10.35 -0.87 5.30
C MET A 83 10.83 0.11 4.23
N ALA A 84 10.12 0.21 3.10
CA ALA A 84 10.46 1.15 2.03
C ALA A 84 10.34 2.60 2.52
N ILE A 85 9.27 2.91 3.26
CA ILE A 85 9.08 4.22 3.90
C ILE A 85 10.21 4.50 4.90
N ALA A 86 10.54 3.54 5.78
CA ALA A 86 11.60 3.70 6.76
C ALA A 86 12.96 4.00 6.10
N PHE A 87 13.35 3.21 5.08
CA PHE A 87 14.58 3.46 4.33
C PHE A 87 14.56 4.80 3.61
N ALA A 88 13.44 5.16 2.97
CA ALA A 88 13.31 6.43 2.28
C ALA A 88 13.48 7.58 3.28
N LEU A 89 12.72 7.59 4.37
CA LEU A 89 12.81 8.59 5.45
C LEU A 89 14.24 8.76 5.98
N MET A 90 14.93 7.65 6.29
CA MET A 90 16.34 7.69 6.73
C MET A 90 17.26 8.27 5.65
N ALA A 91 17.08 7.90 4.39
CA ALA A 91 17.87 8.43 3.28
C ALA A 91 17.65 9.94 3.05
N ARG A 92 16.49 10.48 3.46
CA ARG A 92 16.20 11.93 3.44
C ARG A 92 16.52 12.63 4.78
N GLY A 93 17.05 11.91 5.76
CA GLY A 93 17.41 12.46 7.08
C GLY A 93 16.22 12.77 8.00
N ASP A 94 15.05 12.17 7.78
CA ASP A 94 13.86 12.38 8.60
C ASP A 94 13.50 11.11 9.40
N THR A 95 14.06 10.98 10.59
CA THR A 95 13.75 9.89 11.54
C THR A 95 12.85 10.34 12.69
N SER A 96 12.19 11.50 12.53
CA SER A 96 11.41 12.14 13.59
C SER A 96 9.98 11.61 13.71
N ARG A 97 9.49 10.94 12.66
CA ARG A 97 8.10 10.52 12.50
C ARG A 97 7.85 9.19 13.18
N HIS A 98 6.65 9.02 13.72
CA HIS A 98 6.20 7.70 14.13
C HIS A 98 5.64 6.93 12.92
N LEU A 99 5.86 5.63 12.92
CA LEU A 99 5.35 4.67 11.95
C LEU A 99 4.29 3.83 12.66
N TYR A 100 3.02 3.95 12.26
CA TYR A 100 1.93 3.14 12.78
C TYR A 100 1.58 2.05 11.77
N LEU A 101 1.70 0.80 12.21
CA LEU A 101 1.43 -0.40 11.45
C LEU A 101 0.18 -1.07 12.05
N TYR A 102 -0.98 -0.87 11.43
CA TYR A 102 -2.22 -1.55 11.82
C TYR A 102 -2.36 -2.82 11.01
N ASP A 103 -2.41 -3.97 11.66
CA ASP A 103 -2.59 -5.27 11.01
C ASP A 103 -3.11 -6.29 12.02
N THR A 104 -3.77 -7.34 11.53
CA THR A 104 -4.14 -8.48 12.38
C THR A 104 -2.90 -9.25 12.83
N PHE A 105 -1.83 -9.22 12.03
CA PHE A 105 -0.64 -10.08 12.10
C PHE A 105 -0.99 -11.57 12.07
N GLU A 106 -2.16 -11.87 11.54
CA GLU A 106 -2.77 -13.20 11.47
C GLU A 106 -3.39 -13.46 10.09
N GLY A 107 -3.18 -12.57 9.12
CA GLY A 107 -3.72 -12.66 7.77
C GLY A 107 -5.07 -11.96 7.60
N MET A 108 -5.73 -12.23 6.48
CA MET A 108 -6.96 -11.55 6.07
C MET A 108 -8.11 -11.75 7.06
N SER A 109 -8.86 -10.67 7.32
CA SER A 109 -10.16 -10.75 7.99
C SER A 109 -11.21 -11.35 7.04
N GLU A 110 -12.34 -11.78 7.61
CA GLU A 110 -13.45 -12.32 6.81
C GLU A 110 -14.06 -11.22 5.93
N PRO A 111 -14.11 -11.40 4.60
CA PRO A 111 -14.75 -10.45 3.68
C PRO A 111 -16.28 -10.55 3.75
N THR A 112 -16.96 -9.54 3.21
CA THR A 112 -18.42 -9.47 3.11
C THR A 112 -18.92 -9.60 1.68
N GLU A 113 -20.23 -9.41 1.47
CA GLU A 113 -20.87 -9.47 0.15
C GLU A 113 -20.45 -8.34 -0.81
N HIS A 114 -19.83 -7.29 -0.25
CA HIS A 114 -19.26 -6.17 -1.01
C HIS A 114 -17.94 -6.55 -1.70
N ASP A 115 -17.20 -7.49 -1.14
CA ASP A 115 -15.83 -7.80 -1.56
C ASP A 115 -15.83 -8.78 -2.73
N LYS A 116 -15.85 -8.20 -3.93
CA LYS A 116 -15.77 -8.93 -5.20
C LYS A 116 -14.49 -8.56 -5.93
N ALA A 117 -13.83 -9.56 -6.50
CA ALA A 117 -12.70 -9.33 -7.39
C ALA A 117 -13.15 -8.71 -8.72
N LEU A 118 -12.19 -8.36 -9.57
CA LEU A 118 -12.42 -7.88 -10.94
C LEU A 118 -13.33 -8.78 -11.79
N SER A 119 -13.29 -10.10 -11.55
CA SER A 119 -14.15 -11.08 -12.24
C SER A 119 -15.62 -11.04 -11.80
N GLY A 120 -15.93 -10.33 -10.71
CA GLY A 120 -17.24 -10.38 -10.03
C GLY A 120 -17.38 -11.52 -9.03
N GLU A 121 -16.38 -12.38 -8.89
CA GLU A 121 -16.36 -13.46 -7.90
C GLU A 121 -16.16 -12.91 -6.47
N LEU A 122 -16.93 -13.42 -5.51
CA LEU A 122 -16.82 -13.07 -4.10
C LEU A 122 -15.46 -13.50 -3.54
N ALA A 123 -14.81 -12.61 -2.78
CA ALA A 123 -13.58 -12.89 -2.06
C ALA A 123 -13.74 -14.09 -1.12
N GLN A 124 -14.90 -14.19 -0.44
CA GLN A 124 -15.23 -15.32 0.42
C GLN A 124 -15.16 -16.67 -0.32
N THR A 125 -15.65 -16.73 -1.57
CA THR A 125 -15.57 -17.94 -2.40
C THR A 125 -14.13 -18.30 -2.77
N GLN A 126 -13.28 -17.29 -3.02
CA GLN A 126 -11.87 -17.51 -3.31
C GLN A 126 -11.12 -18.03 -2.07
N LEU A 127 -11.33 -17.40 -0.91
CA LEU A 127 -10.70 -17.81 0.35
C LEU A 127 -11.10 -19.24 0.75
N GLN A 128 -12.38 -19.60 0.67
CA GLN A 128 -12.87 -20.95 0.99
C GLN A 128 -12.28 -22.07 0.12
N ARG A 129 -11.77 -21.74 -1.09
CA ARG A 129 -11.13 -22.70 -2.00
C ARG A 129 -9.63 -22.85 -1.77
N THR A 130 -9.07 -22.10 -0.83
CA THR A 130 -7.63 -22.05 -0.59
C THR A 130 -7.31 -22.30 0.88
N ASP A 131 -6.25 -23.06 1.13
CA ASP A 131 -5.75 -23.25 2.49
C ASP A 131 -5.16 -21.96 3.02
N ARG A 132 -5.13 -21.81 4.35
CA ARG A 132 -4.62 -20.61 5.04
C ARG A 132 -3.15 -20.30 4.74
N GLU A 133 -2.40 -21.27 4.23
CA GLU A 133 -1.02 -21.10 3.76
C GLU A 133 -0.91 -20.44 2.37
N HIS A 134 -2.03 -20.34 1.64
CA HIS A 134 -2.07 -19.73 0.31
C HIS A 134 -1.77 -18.21 0.40
N PRO A 135 -1.00 -17.63 -0.55
CA PRO A 135 -0.63 -16.20 -0.51
C PRO A 135 -1.80 -15.22 -0.40
N LEU A 136 -3.00 -15.62 -0.86
CA LEU A 136 -4.23 -14.84 -0.73
C LEU A 136 -4.59 -14.53 0.73
N TRP A 137 -4.22 -15.39 1.68
CA TRP A 137 -4.46 -15.17 3.10
C TRP A 137 -3.50 -14.17 3.74
N ALA A 138 -2.44 -13.75 3.02
CA ALA A 138 -1.47 -12.75 3.46
C ALA A 138 -0.98 -12.96 4.91
N VAL A 139 -0.72 -14.21 5.31
CA VAL A 139 -0.30 -14.49 6.69
C VAL A 139 1.14 -14.02 6.92
N ALA A 140 1.34 -13.18 7.94
CA ALA A 140 2.65 -12.77 8.46
C ALA A 140 2.53 -12.49 9.97
N GLY A 141 3.32 -13.21 10.78
CA GLY A 141 3.27 -13.07 12.24
C GLY A 141 3.95 -11.78 12.73
N LEU A 142 3.48 -11.24 13.85
CA LEU A 142 3.97 -9.98 14.41
C LEU A 142 5.49 -9.98 14.64
N ASP A 143 6.05 -11.10 15.11
CA ASP A 143 7.49 -11.22 15.35
C ASP A 143 8.32 -11.16 14.06
N ASP A 144 7.83 -11.73 12.96
CA ASP A 144 8.46 -11.64 11.65
C ASP A 144 8.45 -10.19 11.16
N VAL A 145 7.32 -9.49 11.31
CA VAL A 145 7.20 -8.07 10.91
C VAL A 145 8.13 -7.20 11.76
N LYS A 146 8.20 -7.44 13.07
CA LYS A 146 9.15 -6.74 13.96
C LYS A 146 10.60 -6.97 13.55
N ALA A 147 10.98 -8.20 13.22
CA ALA A 147 12.33 -8.52 12.75
C ALA A 147 12.65 -7.81 11.43
N ASN A 148 11.70 -7.79 10.50
CA ASN A 148 11.84 -7.11 9.21
C ASN A 148 12.02 -5.60 9.40
N LEU A 149 11.17 -4.95 10.20
CA LEU A 149 11.27 -3.51 10.47
C LEU A 149 12.54 -3.16 11.26
N ALA A 150 12.94 -3.97 12.23
CA ALA A 150 14.20 -3.78 12.96
C ALA A 150 15.42 -3.82 12.02
N SER A 151 15.39 -4.66 10.98
CA SER A 151 16.46 -4.74 9.97
C SER A 151 16.67 -3.46 9.16
N THR A 152 15.72 -2.52 9.22
CA THR A 152 15.84 -1.22 8.55
C THR A 152 16.79 -0.28 9.28
N GLY A 153 16.90 -0.40 10.61
CA GLY A 153 17.60 0.56 11.46
C GLY A 153 16.80 1.80 11.85
N TYR A 154 15.50 1.86 11.52
CA TYR A 154 14.63 2.94 11.98
C TYR A 154 14.49 2.93 13.52
N PRO A 155 14.40 4.08 14.20
CA PRO A 155 14.32 4.12 15.67
C PRO A 155 13.13 3.29 16.20
N ALA A 156 13.44 2.29 17.04
CA ALA A 156 12.43 1.32 17.49
C ALA A 156 11.32 1.96 18.35
N ASP A 157 11.61 3.03 19.08
CA ASP A 157 10.64 3.84 19.85
C ASP A 157 9.66 4.62 18.95
N ARG A 158 9.93 4.66 17.65
CA ARG A 158 9.10 5.32 16.65
C ARG A 158 8.23 4.36 15.86
N ILE A 159 8.31 3.06 16.11
CA ILE A 159 7.50 2.06 15.40
C ILE A 159 6.43 1.51 16.34
N HIS A 160 5.17 1.70 15.96
CA HIS A 160 4.00 1.23 16.69
C HIS A 160 3.32 0.12 15.91
N TYR A 161 3.28 -1.07 16.50
CA TYR A 161 2.55 -2.21 15.95
C TYR A 161 1.20 -2.29 16.64
N VAL A 162 0.12 -2.09 15.89
CA VAL A 162 -1.25 -2.11 16.41
C VAL A 162 -1.90 -3.41 15.95
N GLN A 163 -1.89 -4.41 16.82
CA GLN A 163 -2.38 -5.75 16.52
C GLN A 163 -3.90 -5.84 16.66
N GLY A 164 -4.55 -6.30 15.59
CA GLY A 164 -5.98 -6.57 15.53
C GLY A 164 -6.61 -6.03 14.24
N LYS A 165 -7.90 -6.31 14.04
CA LYS A 165 -8.65 -5.68 12.95
C LYS A 165 -8.67 -4.17 13.14
N VAL A 166 -8.66 -3.41 12.05
CA VAL A 166 -8.71 -1.94 12.13
C VAL A 166 -10.01 -1.47 12.79
N GLU A 167 -11.09 -2.21 12.58
CA GLU A 167 -12.42 -2.01 13.16
C GLU A 167 -12.42 -2.18 14.69
N ASP A 168 -11.54 -3.03 15.22
CA ASP A 168 -11.43 -3.31 16.66
C ASP A 168 -10.41 -2.40 17.36
N THR A 169 -9.42 -1.87 16.61
CA THR A 169 -8.27 -1.14 17.18
C THR A 169 -8.37 0.37 17.02
N ILE A 170 -9.07 0.84 16.00
CA ILE A 170 -9.36 2.25 15.74
C ILE A 170 -10.78 2.54 16.22
N PRO A 171 -11.04 3.59 17.03
CA PRO A 171 -10.16 4.74 17.29
C PRO A 171 -9.32 4.67 18.58
N ALA A 172 -9.20 3.50 19.22
CA ALA A 172 -8.51 3.39 20.52
C ALA A 172 -7.02 3.75 20.42
N THR A 173 -6.36 3.39 19.31
CA THR A 173 -5.00 3.84 18.99
C THR A 173 -5.03 4.69 17.74
N LEU A 174 -4.62 5.96 17.87
CA LEU A 174 -4.59 6.93 16.78
C LEU A 174 -3.33 7.80 16.85
N PRO A 175 -2.69 8.12 15.71
CA PRO A 175 -1.72 9.21 15.66
C PRO A 175 -2.42 10.55 15.89
N LYS A 176 -1.66 11.57 16.30
CA LYS A 176 -2.22 12.93 16.46
C LYS A 176 -2.52 13.62 15.14
N GLN A 177 -1.67 13.38 14.15
CA GLN A 177 -1.75 13.93 12.80
C GLN A 177 -1.00 12.98 11.87
N ILE A 178 -1.47 12.83 10.64
CA ILE A 178 -0.91 11.90 9.66
C ILE A 178 -0.31 12.69 8.49
N ALA A 179 0.92 12.43 8.11
CA ALA A 179 1.54 12.99 6.91
C ALA A 179 1.36 12.08 5.69
N LEU A 180 1.31 10.75 5.88
CA LEU A 180 1.05 9.74 4.86
C LEU A 180 0.04 8.73 5.38
N LEU A 181 -1.06 8.54 4.65
CA LEU A 181 -2.05 7.50 4.95
C LEU A 181 -2.08 6.49 3.81
N ARG A 182 -1.70 5.23 4.08
CA ARG A 182 -1.78 4.11 3.12
C ARG A 182 -2.80 3.10 3.63
N LEU A 183 -3.82 2.82 2.82
CA LEU A 183 -4.89 1.86 3.09
C LEU A 183 -4.71 0.64 2.17
N ASP A 184 -4.56 -0.55 2.74
CA ASP A 184 -4.18 -1.81 2.08
C ASP A 184 -4.79 -3.02 2.84
N THR A 185 -6.05 -2.91 3.24
CA THR A 185 -6.79 -3.96 3.96
C THR A 185 -7.81 -4.69 3.09
N ASP A 186 -7.82 -4.42 1.78
CA ASP A 186 -8.62 -5.05 0.72
C ASP A 186 -10.15 -4.86 0.80
N TRP A 187 -10.76 -4.85 1.99
CA TRP A 187 -12.21 -5.01 2.18
C TRP A 187 -12.96 -3.70 2.33
N TYR A 188 -14.27 -3.75 2.06
CA TYR A 188 -15.19 -2.63 2.21
C TYR A 188 -15.20 -2.09 3.65
N GLU A 189 -15.41 -2.97 4.63
CA GLU A 189 -15.59 -2.62 6.04
C GLU A 189 -14.36 -1.90 6.61
N SER A 190 -13.19 -2.48 6.41
CA SER A 190 -11.91 -1.94 6.87
C SER A 190 -11.60 -0.62 6.17
N THR A 191 -11.69 -0.56 4.83
CA THR A 191 -11.42 0.66 4.05
C THR A 191 -12.34 1.81 4.49
N ARG A 192 -13.63 1.51 4.69
CA ARG A 192 -14.61 2.50 5.15
C ARG A 192 -14.29 2.99 6.56
N HIS A 193 -13.96 2.08 7.47
CA HIS A 193 -13.62 2.41 8.86
C HIS A 193 -12.36 3.28 8.95
N GLU A 194 -11.33 2.91 8.20
CA GLU A 194 -10.07 3.66 8.08
C GLU A 194 -10.31 5.07 7.55
N LEU A 195 -11.06 5.23 6.46
CA LEU A 195 -11.39 6.56 5.92
C LEU A 195 -12.18 7.40 6.92
N GLN A 196 -13.11 6.81 7.67
CA GLN A 196 -13.90 7.53 8.67
C GLN A 196 -13.05 8.09 9.81
N HIS A 197 -12.04 7.36 10.26
CA HIS A 197 -11.27 7.72 11.45
C HIS A 197 -9.90 8.34 11.14
N LEU A 198 -9.21 7.92 10.09
CA LEU A 198 -7.83 8.31 9.77
C LEU A 198 -7.75 9.44 8.75
N TYR A 199 -8.59 9.45 7.71
CA TYR A 199 -8.55 10.53 6.71
C TYR A 199 -8.77 11.95 7.30
N PRO A 200 -9.63 12.16 8.32
CA PRO A 200 -9.72 13.45 8.99
C PRO A 200 -8.39 13.92 9.62
N LEU A 201 -7.56 12.98 10.08
CA LEU A 201 -6.25 13.25 10.71
C LEU A 201 -5.12 13.47 9.69
N LEU A 202 -5.34 13.10 8.41
CA LEU A 202 -4.39 13.38 7.33
C LEU A 202 -4.19 14.89 7.21
N ALA A 203 -2.94 15.32 7.24
CA ALA A 203 -2.54 16.70 7.12
C ALA A 203 -2.90 17.25 5.74
N LYS A 204 -3.10 18.56 5.67
CA LYS A 204 -3.18 19.29 4.41
C LYS A 204 -1.95 18.95 3.57
N HIS A 205 -2.14 18.67 2.29
CA HIS A 205 -1.11 18.25 1.33
C HIS A 205 -0.50 16.87 1.59
N GLY A 206 -1.00 16.13 2.59
CA GLY A 206 -0.61 14.75 2.87
C GLY A 206 -1.11 13.79 1.79
N PRO A 207 -0.30 12.80 1.36
CA PRO A 207 -0.77 11.76 0.45
C PRO A 207 -1.67 10.75 1.15
N LEU A 208 -2.79 10.43 0.50
CA LEU A 208 -3.61 9.24 0.71
C LEU A 208 -3.29 8.25 -0.41
N ILE A 209 -2.98 7.01 -0.07
CA ILE A 209 -2.79 5.89 -0.99
C ILE A 209 -3.84 4.84 -0.65
N ILE A 210 -4.58 4.40 -1.66
CA ILE A 210 -5.56 3.32 -1.56
C ILE A 210 -5.07 2.22 -2.48
N ASP A 211 -4.57 1.12 -1.92
CA ASP A 211 -3.87 0.11 -2.70
C ASP A 211 -4.82 -0.72 -3.56
N ASP A 212 -5.99 -1.07 -3.02
CA ASP A 212 -6.89 -2.07 -3.61
C ASP A 212 -8.07 -1.52 -4.41
N TYR A 213 -8.12 -0.20 -4.60
CA TYR A 213 -9.25 0.48 -5.26
C TYR A 213 -9.64 -0.15 -6.61
N GLY A 214 -8.65 -0.56 -7.39
CA GLY A 214 -8.87 -1.17 -8.70
C GLY A 214 -9.13 -2.67 -8.63
N HIS A 215 -8.58 -3.40 -7.65
CA HIS A 215 -8.71 -4.86 -7.58
C HIS A 215 -10.01 -5.32 -6.90
N TRP A 216 -10.33 -4.76 -5.73
CA TRP A 216 -11.49 -5.13 -4.93
C TRP A 216 -12.62 -4.11 -5.07
N GLN A 217 -13.80 -4.60 -5.47
CA GLN A 217 -14.98 -3.77 -5.63
C GLN A 217 -15.45 -3.17 -4.30
N GLY A 218 -15.27 -3.91 -3.19
CA GLY A 218 -15.58 -3.43 -1.84
C GLY A 218 -14.75 -2.21 -1.44
N ALA A 219 -13.42 -2.30 -1.52
CA ALA A 219 -12.53 -1.16 -1.29
C ALA A 219 -12.89 0.07 -2.16
N ARG A 220 -13.19 -0.17 -3.45
CA ARG A 220 -13.66 0.90 -4.35
C ARG A 220 -14.93 1.56 -3.86
N GLN A 221 -15.94 0.74 -3.55
CA GLN A 221 -17.25 1.21 -3.11
C GLN A 221 -17.12 2.05 -1.83
N ALA A 222 -16.32 1.60 -0.85
CA ALA A 222 -16.07 2.32 0.39
C ALA A 222 -15.46 3.71 0.14
N VAL A 223 -14.48 3.80 -0.75
CA VAL A 223 -13.83 5.07 -1.13
C VAL A 223 -14.81 5.99 -1.85
N ASP A 224 -15.53 5.47 -2.84
CA ASP A 224 -16.45 6.25 -3.66
C ASP A 224 -17.60 6.81 -2.80
N GLU A 225 -18.14 6.00 -1.88
CA GLU A 225 -19.17 6.44 -0.93
C GLU A 225 -18.65 7.50 0.04
N TYR A 226 -17.43 7.33 0.57
CA TYR A 226 -16.82 8.31 1.48
C TYR A 226 -16.65 9.68 0.83
N PHE A 227 -16.22 9.71 -0.44
CA PHE A 227 -15.95 10.95 -1.16
C PHE A 227 -17.13 11.48 -2.00
N ALA A 228 -18.26 10.77 -2.06
CA ALA A 228 -19.42 11.16 -2.87
C ALA A 228 -19.94 12.59 -2.57
N ASN A 229 -19.83 13.02 -1.31
CA ASN A 229 -20.25 14.36 -0.85
C ASN A 229 -19.06 15.16 -0.27
N ALA A 230 -17.84 14.90 -0.75
CA ALA A 230 -16.67 15.65 -0.32
C ALA A 230 -16.87 17.14 -0.58
N ALA A 231 -16.51 17.98 0.39
CA ALA A 231 -16.61 19.44 0.27
C ALA A 231 -15.73 20.00 -0.85
N GLU A 232 -14.65 19.28 -1.19
CA GLU A 232 -13.71 19.64 -2.24
C GLU A 232 -13.55 18.49 -3.25
N PRO A 233 -13.31 18.79 -4.53
CA PRO A 233 -13.11 17.75 -5.54
C PRO A 233 -11.92 16.83 -5.23
N VAL A 234 -12.15 15.53 -5.26
CA VAL A 234 -11.13 14.51 -5.03
C VAL A 234 -10.68 13.92 -6.37
N PHE A 235 -9.42 14.14 -6.73
CA PHE A 235 -8.79 13.45 -7.85
C PHE A 235 -7.98 12.25 -7.35
N LEU A 236 -8.44 11.05 -7.70
CA LEU A 236 -7.77 9.78 -7.43
C LEU A 236 -6.84 9.44 -8.60
N HIS A 237 -5.59 9.88 -8.54
CA HIS A 237 -4.58 9.59 -9.55
C HIS A 237 -4.26 8.09 -9.60
N ARG A 238 -4.24 7.52 -10.80
CA ARG A 238 -3.95 6.10 -11.00
C ARG A 238 -2.45 5.82 -10.88
N VAL A 239 -2.07 4.90 -9.99
CA VAL A 239 -0.68 4.43 -9.85
C VAL A 239 -0.44 3.23 -10.77
N ASP A 240 -1.20 2.15 -10.60
CA ASP A 240 -1.17 0.98 -11.47
C ASP A 240 -2.60 0.49 -11.75
N TYR A 241 -2.81 -0.80 -12.00
CA TYR A 241 -4.16 -1.31 -12.22
C TYR A 241 -5.04 -1.24 -10.98
N THR A 242 -4.45 -1.37 -9.79
CA THR A 242 -5.16 -1.40 -8.51
C THR A 242 -5.09 -0.06 -7.79
N ALA A 243 -3.90 0.47 -7.53
CA ALA A 243 -3.74 1.56 -6.58
C ALA A 243 -4.17 2.92 -7.09
N ARG A 244 -4.66 3.76 -6.17
CA ARG A 244 -4.94 5.19 -6.35
C ARG A 244 -4.17 6.01 -5.34
N LEU A 245 -3.80 7.22 -5.76
CA LEU A 245 -3.13 8.21 -4.92
C LEU A 245 -3.91 9.53 -4.99
N HIS A 246 -4.06 10.18 -3.85
CA HIS A 246 -4.66 11.49 -3.73
C HIS A 246 -3.81 12.36 -2.80
N ILE A 247 -3.66 13.64 -3.12
CA ILE A 247 -3.06 14.62 -2.21
C ILE A 247 -4.21 15.40 -1.56
N LYS A 248 -4.32 15.32 -0.23
CA LYS A 248 -5.35 16.06 0.50
C LYS A 248 -5.19 17.55 0.28
N ALA A 249 -6.28 18.22 -0.08
CA ALA A 249 -6.28 19.64 -0.40
C ALA A 249 -5.97 20.52 0.81
#